data_AF-A0A7V4Q874-F1
#
_entry.id   AF-A0A7V4Q874-F1
#
_cell.length_a   1.000
_cell.length_b   1.000
_cell.length_c   1.000
_cell.angle_alpha   90.00
_cell.angle_beta   90.00
_cell.angle_gamma   90.00
#
_symmetry.space_group_name_H-M   'P 1'
#
loop_
_entity.id
_entity.type
_entity.pdbx_description
1 polymer ?
#
loop_
_entity_poly.entity_id
_entity_poly.type
_entity_poly.pdbx_seq_one_letter_code
_entity_poly.pdbx_strand_id
1 'polypeptide(L)'
;MVRQRKSGILLHPSSLPGSGGIGSFGEEARRFVDFLHKSGQSLWQILPLGPTAYGNSPYSCYSAFAGNPLLINLEAVVDDGDLLPTDLKSEPSPERVDYGETELYKLGLLKEAAARFFAEASLKRKEEFWHFCNTAFWLHDYALFMALKEQYKGDSWKDWPDPLSNREPEALASWGERLGPVIGEQKYQQWQFARQWKKLKGYANVLGISIVGDLPIFVAYDSAGVWANPDLFHLDEKGVPIVVAGVPPDYFSATGQLWGNPVYNWDALGRTRYVWWIKRMEHNLRLYDMVRLDHFRGFVGYWEVAASERTAINGKWVEAPAVDFFNTL
;
A
#
# COMPACT_ATOMS: atom_id res chain seq x y z
N MET A 1 -12.39 9.26 -21.55
CA MET A 1 -13.28 10.33 -21.02
C MET A 1 -14.69 9.79 -20.86
N VAL A 2 -15.25 9.88 -19.65
CA VAL A 2 -16.62 9.44 -19.37
C VAL A 2 -17.60 10.45 -20.00
N ARG A 3 -18.32 10.04 -21.05
CA ARG A 3 -19.30 10.90 -21.76
C ARG A 3 -20.69 10.93 -21.09
N GLN A 4 -20.88 10.20 -20.00
CA GLN A 4 -22.14 10.12 -19.24
C GLN A 4 -21.98 10.74 -17.84
N ARG A 5 -23.02 11.43 -17.35
CA ARG A 5 -23.04 11.96 -15.99
C ARG A 5 -23.03 10.80 -14.99
N LYS A 6 -22.12 10.83 -14.03
CA LYS A 6 -21.97 9.84 -12.96
C LYS A 6 -21.98 10.53 -11.59
N SER A 7 -22.46 9.83 -10.57
CA SER A 7 -22.33 10.20 -9.16
C SER A 7 -21.82 9.01 -8.34
N GLY A 8 -21.31 9.28 -7.15
CA GLY A 8 -20.81 8.26 -6.24
C GLY A 8 -20.59 8.76 -4.82
N ILE A 9 -20.09 7.85 -3.98
CA ILE A 9 -19.82 8.10 -2.57
C ILE A 9 -18.34 7.83 -2.28
N LEU A 10 -17.73 8.71 -1.48
CA LEU A 10 -16.43 8.50 -0.86
C LEU A 10 -16.63 7.80 0.49
N LEU A 11 -16.12 6.56 0.61
CA LEU A 11 -16.13 5.81 1.87
C LEU A 11 -14.97 4.82 1.85
N HIS A 12 -13.99 4.95 2.74
CA HIS A 12 -12.90 3.99 2.81
C HIS A 12 -13.39 2.65 3.40
N PRO A 13 -12.89 1.48 2.95
CA PRO A 13 -13.32 0.19 3.49
C PRO A 13 -13.14 0.04 5.00
N SER A 14 -12.13 0.70 5.59
CA SER A 14 -11.94 0.69 7.05
C SER A 14 -13.09 1.33 7.85
N SER A 15 -13.91 2.16 7.20
CA SER A 15 -15.07 2.83 7.79
C SER A 15 -16.37 2.04 7.65
N LEU A 16 -16.34 0.88 6.96
CA LEU A 16 -17.49 -0.01 6.93
C LEU A 16 -17.74 -0.59 8.32
N PRO A 17 -19.00 -0.84 8.69
CA PRO A 17 -19.30 -1.58 9.91
C PRO A 17 -18.78 -3.02 9.79
N GLY A 18 -18.71 -3.71 10.92
CA GLY A 18 -18.30 -5.11 10.98
C GLY A 18 -17.54 -5.42 12.26
N SER A 19 -17.25 -6.69 12.45
CA SER A 19 -16.45 -7.20 13.55
C SER A 19 -14.96 -7.26 13.16
N GLY A 20 -14.10 -7.63 14.12
CA GLY A 20 -12.65 -7.66 13.93
C GLY A 20 -11.96 -6.29 13.97
N GLY A 21 -12.60 -5.28 14.59
CA GLY A 21 -11.99 -3.97 14.91
C GLY A 21 -11.99 -2.92 13.80
N ILE A 22 -12.20 -3.33 12.55
CA ILE A 22 -12.10 -2.47 11.37
C ILE A 22 -12.94 -3.04 10.22
N GLY A 23 -13.53 -2.15 9.40
CA GLY A 23 -14.21 -2.57 8.18
C GLY A 23 -13.29 -3.35 7.22
N SER A 24 -13.83 -4.36 6.57
CA SER A 24 -13.09 -5.33 5.75
C SER A 24 -13.80 -5.67 4.44
N PHE A 25 -13.19 -6.48 3.58
CA PHE A 25 -13.77 -6.90 2.29
C PHE A 25 -14.86 -7.98 2.38
N GLY A 26 -15.57 -8.03 3.51
CA GLY A 26 -16.62 -9.01 3.82
C GLY A 26 -18.01 -8.61 3.32
N GLU A 27 -19.03 -9.15 3.99
CA GLU A 27 -20.44 -8.95 3.64
C GLU A 27 -20.86 -7.49 3.72
N GLU A 28 -20.36 -6.73 4.70
CA GLU A 28 -20.70 -5.31 4.84
C GLU A 28 -20.22 -4.46 3.65
N ALA A 29 -19.09 -4.81 3.03
CA ALA A 29 -18.65 -4.19 1.79
C ALA A 29 -19.60 -4.51 0.62
N ARG A 30 -20.11 -5.74 0.54
CA ARG A 30 -21.11 -6.14 -0.48
C ARG A 30 -22.43 -5.41 -0.28
N ARG A 31 -22.90 -5.32 0.96
CA ARG A 31 -24.10 -4.56 1.33
C ARG A 31 -23.96 -3.08 0.97
N PHE A 32 -22.77 -2.50 1.13
CA PHE A 32 -22.51 -1.14 0.69
C PHE A 32 -22.55 -0.99 -0.84
N VAL A 33 -21.97 -1.94 -1.59
CA VAL A 33 -22.08 -1.96 -3.05
C VAL A 33 -23.54 -2.10 -3.50
N ASP A 34 -24.33 -2.97 -2.88
CA ASP A 34 -25.77 -3.09 -3.13
C ASP A 34 -26.50 -1.79 -2.87
N PHE A 35 -26.16 -1.09 -1.78
CA PHE A 35 -26.70 0.22 -1.47
C PHE A 35 -26.37 1.25 -2.55
N LEU A 36 -25.12 1.30 -3.04
CA LEU A 36 -24.72 2.17 -4.14
C LEU A 36 -25.54 1.89 -5.40
N HIS A 37 -25.69 0.60 -5.76
CA HIS A 37 -26.48 0.20 -6.91
C HIS A 37 -27.96 0.60 -6.78
N LYS A 38 -28.59 0.28 -5.64
CA LYS A 38 -30.00 0.61 -5.37
C LYS A 38 -30.28 2.11 -5.30
N SER A 39 -29.27 2.91 -4.92
CA SER A 39 -29.37 4.37 -4.87
C SER A 39 -28.96 5.07 -6.18
N GLY A 40 -28.74 4.31 -7.26
CA GLY A 40 -28.40 4.85 -8.57
C GLY A 40 -26.99 5.46 -8.66
N GLN A 41 -26.12 5.19 -7.69
CA GLN A 41 -24.72 5.57 -7.76
C GLN A 41 -23.99 4.68 -8.76
N SER A 42 -22.87 5.19 -9.29
CA SER A 42 -22.04 4.49 -10.28
C SER A 42 -20.54 4.55 -9.97
N LEU A 43 -20.17 5.27 -8.91
CA LEU A 43 -18.79 5.39 -8.44
C LEU A 43 -18.71 5.10 -6.93
N TRP A 44 -17.69 4.35 -6.53
CA TRP A 44 -17.25 4.24 -5.14
C TRP A 44 -15.82 4.75 -5.06
N GLN A 45 -15.62 5.90 -4.41
CA GLN A 45 -14.29 6.45 -4.19
C GLN A 45 -13.72 5.96 -2.85
N ILE A 46 -12.44 5.59 -2.87
CA ILE A 46 -11.69 5.13 -1.70
C ILE A 46 -10.36 5.88 -1.59
N LEU A 47 -9.80 5.88 -0.38
CA LEU A 47 -8.41 6.28 -0.11
C LEU A 47 -7.44 5.15 -0.52
N PRO A 48 -6.12 5.36 -0.47
CA PRO A 48 -5.16 4.30 -0.81
C PRO A 48 -5.31 3.08 0.11
N LEU A 49 -5.20 1.88 -0.47
CA LEU A 49 -5.38 0.60 0.24
C LEU A 49 -4.08 0.01 0.79
N GLY A 50 -2.99 0.78 0.85
CA GLY A 50 -1.68 0.26 1.25
C GLY A 50 -1.54 0.02 2.75
N PRO A 51 -0.60 -0.86 3.18
CA PRO A 51 -0.32 -1.07 4.60
C PRO A 51 0.25 0.23 5.20
N THR A 52 -0.42 0.74 6.21
CA THR A 52 -0.12 2.05 6.80
C THR A 52 1.17 1.99 7.62
N ALA A 53 2.02 2.99 7.45
CA ALA A 53 3.26 3.16 8.18
C ALA A 53 3.05 4.12 9.36
N TYR A 54 3.24 5.42 9.14
CA TYR A 54 3.15 6.40 10.21
C TYR A 54 1.72 6.91 10.41
N GLY A 55 1.27 6.93 11.67
CA GLY A 55 0.02 7.57 12.09
C GLY A 55 -1.25 6.97 11.47
N ASN A 56 -1.19 5.70 11.04
CA ASN A 56 -2.30 4.99 10.37
C ASN A 56 -2.83 5.70 9.11
N SER A 57 -2.01 6.57 8.51
CA SER A 57 -2.40 7.36 7.34
C SER A 57 -2.32 6.53 6.07
N PRO A 58 -3.41 6.39 5.29
CA PRO A 58 -3.37 5.77 3.96
C PRO A 58 -2.42 6.45 2.96
N TYR A 59 -1.97 7.67 3.24
CA TYR A 59 -1.03 8.42 2.41
C TYR A 59 0.44 8.16 2.78
N SER A 60 0.69 7.37 3.84
CA SER A 60 2.02 6.94 4.28
C SER A 60 2.03 5.42 4.42
N CYS A 61 2.48 4.72 3.38
CA CYS A 61 2.45 3.25 3.32
C CYS A 61 3.85 2.64 3.23
N TYR A 62 4.01 1.45 3.81
CA TYR A 62 5.24 0.66 3.69
C TYR A 62 5.51 0.15 2.26
N SER A 63 4.54 0.26 1.36
CA SER A 63 4.69 -0.12 -0.03
C SER A 63 3.73 0.66 -0.92
N ALA A 64 4.18 0.98 -2.13
CA ALA A 64 3.36 1.55 -3.19
C ALA A 64 2.48 0.51 -3.92
N PHE A 65 2.63 -0.78 -3.58
CA PHE A 65 2.01 -1.92 -4.27
C PHE A 65 1.26 -2.88 -3.34
N ALA A 66 1.69 -3.01 -2.09
CA ALA A 66 1.04 -3.93 -1.15
C ALA A 66 -0.34 -3.43 -0.74
N GLY A 67 -1.21 -4.35 -0.35
CA GLY A 67 -2.49 -4.07 0.29
C GLY A 67 -2.42 -4.15 1.81
N ASN A 68 -3.29 -3.42 2.49
CA ASN A 68 -3.37 -3.40 3.94
C ASN A 68 -3.98 -4.70 4.48
N PRO A 69 -3.22 -5.53 5.23
CA PRO A 69 -3.72 -6.80 5.77
C PRO A 69 -4.89 -6.62 6.74
N LEU A 70 -5.07 -5.44 7.35
CA LEU A 70 -6.20 -5.18 8.25
C LEU A 70 -7.55 -5.16 7.53
N LEU A 71 -7.57 -4.96 6.20
CA LEU A 71 -8.79 -4.98 5.40
C LEU A 71 -9.23 -6.40 4.99
N ILE A 72 -8.42 -7.42 5.30
CA ILE A 72 -8.77 -8.82 5.07
C ILE A 72 -9.93 -9.20 5.99
N ASN A 73 -10.99 -9.76 5.43
CA ASN A 73 -12.12 -10.30 6.16
C ASN A 73 -11.76 -11.69 6.71
N LEU A 74 -11.85 -11.88 8.03
CA LEU A 74 -11.39 -13.08 8.71
C LEU A 74 -12.39 -14.24 8.56
N GLU A 75 -13.68 -13.96 8.44
CA GLU A 75 -14.72 -14.95 8.17
C GLU A 75 -14.48 -15.60 6.80
N ALA A 76 -14.09 -14.83 5.78
CA ALA A 76 -13.68 -15.39 4.50
C ALA A 76 -12.41 -16.26 4.60
N VAL A 77 -11.53 -16.01 5.58
CA VAL A 77 -10.37 -16.88 5.87
C VAL A 77 -10.81 -18.17 6.56
N VAL A 78 -11.85 -18.11 7.40
CA VAL A 78 -12.52 -19.29 7.98
C VAL A 78 -13.19 -20.12 6.88
N ASP A 79 -13.90 -19.48 5.95
CA ASP A 79 -14.54 -20.15 4.81
C ASP A 79 -13.52 -20.85 3.89
N ASP A 80 -12.32 -20.28 3.76
CA ASP A 80 -11.20 -20.88 3.02
C ASP A 80 -10.59 -22.10 3.76
N GLY A 81 -10.91 -22.29 5.04
CA GLY A 81 -10.38 -23.35 5.91
C GLY A 81 -9.02 -23.04 6.55
N ASP A 82 -8.53 -21.80 6.43
CA ASP A 82 -7.26 -21.40 7.04
C ASP A 82 -7.43 -20.91 8.48
N LEU A 83 -8.66 -20.55 8.88
CA LEU A 83 -9.06 -20.29 10.27
C LEU A 83 -10.22 -21.19 10.67
N LEU A 84 -10.36 -21.45 11.97
CA LEU A 84 -11.56 -22.07 12.53
C LEU A 84 -12.49 -20.98 13.07
N PRO A 85 -13.82 -21.17 13.08
CA PRO A 85 -14.74 -20.22 13.72
C PRO A 85 -14.41 -19.95 15.19
N THR A 86 -13.84 -20.96 15.88
CA THR A 86 -13.39 -20.85 17.26
C THR A 86 -12.12 -20.02 17.46
N ASP A 87 -11.41 -19.68 16.40
CA ASP A 87 -10.21 -18.84 16.44
C ASP A 87 -10.63 -17.35 16.53
N LEU A 88 -11.81 -16.98 16.03
CA LEU A 88 -12.36 -15.61 16.05
C LEU A 88 -12.93 -15.20 17.44
N LYS A 89 -12.29 -15.61 18.53
CA LYS A 89 -12.71 -15.23 19.88
C LYS A 89 -12.34 -13.78 20.17
N SER A 90 -13.14 -13.11 21.00
CA SER A 90 -12.86 -11.75 21.49
C SER A 90 -12.68 -10.70 20.39
N GLU A 91 -13.51 -10.78 19.34
CA GLU A 91 -13.48 -9.80 18.25
C GLU A 91 -13.69 -8.37 18.76
N PRO A 92 -12.76 -7.44 18.49
CA PRO A 92 -12.98 -6.04 18.77
C PRO A 92 -14.17 -5.54 17.95
N SER A 93 -15.05 -4.77 18.57
CA SER A 93 -16.15 -4.09 17.88
C SER A 93 -16.31 -2.65 18.39
N PRO A 94 -15.27 -1.82 18.27
CA PRO A 94 -15.34 -0.45 18.72
C PRO A 94 -16.12 0.42 17.72
N GLU A 95 -16.76 1.50 18.20
CA GLU A 95 -17.42 2.49 17.32
C GLU A 95 -16.44 3.22 16.39
N ARG A 96 -15.15 3.23 16.76
CA ARG A 96 -14.03 3.79 15.98
C ARG A 96 -12.88 2.80 16.01
N VAL A 97 -12.15 2.71 14.90
CA VAL A 97 -11.00 1.80 14.79
C VAL A 97 -9.95 2.14 15.86
N ASP A 98 -9.71 1.20 16.77
CA ASP A 98 -8.49 1.16 17.59
C ASP A 98 -7.45 0.36 16.82
N TYR A 99 -6.52 1.07 16.18
CA TYR A 99 -5.51 0.42 15.33
C TYR A 99 -4.57 -0.49 16.12
N GLY A 100 -4.27 -0.17 17.38
CA GLY A 100 -3.35 -0.99 18.19
C GLY A 100 -3.97 -2.35 18.52
N GLU A 101 -5.21 -2.35 19.00
CA GLU A 101 -5.95 -3.58 19.28
C GLU A 101 -6.24 -4.37 17.99
N THR A 102 -6.65 -3.67 16.92
CA THR A 102 -6.97 -4.28 15.63
C THR A 102 -5.76 -4.94 15.00
N GLU A 103 -4.58 -4.31 15.01
CA GLU A 103 -3.35 -4.89 14.47
C GLU A 103 -2.95 -6.15 15.22
N LEU A 104 -2.92 -6.09 16.56
CA LEU A 104 -2.59 -7.26 17.39
C LEU A 104 -3.55 -8.43 17.11
N TYR A 105 -4.85 -8.14 17.03
CA TYR A 105 -5.86 -9.15 16.77
C TYR A 105 -5.74 -9.76 15.37
N LYS A 106 -5.82 -8.92 14.33
CA LYS A 106 -5.91 -9.40 12.94
C LYS A 106 -4.60 -9.99 12.44
N LEU A 107 -3.45 -9.37 12.73
CA LEU A 107 -2.17 -9.88 12.27
C LEU A 107 -1.80 -11.18 13.00
N GLY A 108 -2.15 -11.31 14.28
CA GLY A 108 -2.00 -12.56 15.03
C GLY A 108 -2.77 -13.71 14.38
N LEU A 109 -4.04 -13.50 14.04
CA LEU A 109 -4.85 -14.52 13.36
C LEU A 109 -4.38 -14.81 11.94
N LEU A 110 -3.94 -13.80 11.18
CA LEU A 110 -3.40 -14.01 9.84
C LEU A 110 -2.09 -14.81 9.84
N LYS A 111 -1.30 -14.71 10.92
CA LYS A 111 -0.12 -15.56 11.13
C LYS A 111 -0.50 -17.03 11.34
N GLU A 112 -1.50 -17.29 12.19
CA GLU A 112 -2.04 -18.63 12.38
C GLU A 112 -2.65 -19.19 11.09
N ALA A 113 -3.37 -18.34 10.35
CA ALA A 113 -3.95 -18.69 9.05
C ALA A 113 -2.90 -19.09 8.02
N ALA A 114 -1.79 -18.34 7.93
CA ALA A 114 -0.68 -18.67 7.05
C ALA A 114 -0.07 -20.03 7.42
N ALA A 115 0.15 -20.29 8.73
CA ALA A 115 0.69 -21.56 9.19
C ALA A 115 -0.22 -22.75 8.80
N ARG A 116 -1.53 -22.62 9.03
CA ARG A 116 -2.53 -23.65 8.65
C ARG A 116 -2.59 -23.83 7.13
N PHE A 117 -2.55 -22.75 6.36
CA PHE A 117 -2.49 -22.79 4.89
C PHE A 117 -1.30 -23.61 4.39
N PHE A 118 -0.09 -23.34 4.87
CA PHE A 118 1.10 -24.07 4.42
C PHE A 118 1.07 -25.55 4.81
N ALA A 119 0.53 -25.87 5.98
CA ALA A 119 0.38 -27.26 6.44
C ALA A 119 -0.70 -28.02 5.67
N GLU A 120 -1.89 -27.45 5.50
CA GLU A 120 -3.11 -28.20 5.21
C GLU A 120 -3.80 -27.82 3.89
N ALA A 121 -3.46 -26.69 3.27
CA ALA A 121 -4.16 -26.25 2.08
C ALA A 121 -4.01 -27.23 0.91
N SER A 122 -5.09 -27.37 0.14
CA SER A 122 -5.14 -28.22 -1.05
C SER A 122 -4.11 -27.79 -2.10
N LEU A 123 -3.71 -28.74 -2.95
CA LEU A 123 -2.73 -28.47 -4.02
C LEU A 123 -3.16 -27.30 -4.90
N LYS A 124 -4.44 -27.23 -5.29
CA LYS A 124 -5.00 -26.14 -6.09
C LYS A 124 -4.80 -24.76 -5.43
N ARG A 125 -5.06 -24.64 -4.13
CA ARG A 125 -4.88 -23.37 -3.41
C ARG A 125 -3.39 -22.99 -3.32
N LYS A 126 -2.51 -23.97 -3.12
CA LYS A 126 -1.06 -23.76 -3.15
C LYS A 126 -0.58 -23.31 -4.54
N GLU A 127 -1.12 -23.87 -5.63
CA GLU A 127 -0.82 -23.43 -6.99
C GLU A 127 -1.28 -21.99 -7.25
N GLU A 128 -2.48 -21.60 -6.81
CA GLU A 128 -2.97 -20.21 -6.90
C GLU A 128 -2.07 -19.24 -6.13
N PHE A 129 -1.62 -19.62 -4.94
CA PHE A 129 -0.69 -18.84 -4.13
C PHE A 129 0.67 -18.67 -4.80
N TRP A 130 1.27 -19.75 -5.30
CA TRP A 130 2.57 -19.68 -6.00
C TRP A 130 2.47 -18.92 -7.32
N HIS A 131 1.37 -19.05 -8.04
CA HIS A 131 1.12 -18.24 -9.23
C HIS A 131 1.08 -16.75 -8.91
N PHE A 132 0.38 -16.35 -7.85
CA PHE A 132 0.41 -14.96 -7.36
C PHE A 132 1.84 -14.52 -7.00
N CYS A 133 2.58 -15.35 -6.28
CA CYS A 133 3.96 -15.03 -5.90
C CYS A 133 4.89 -14.84 -7.10
N ASN A 134 4.71 -15.64 -8.15
CA ASN A 134 5.54 -15.59 -9.36
C ASN A 134 5.18 -14.42 -10.29
N THR A 135 3.97 -13.86 -10.19
CA THR A 135 3.49 -12.79 -11.07
C THR A 135 3.54 -11.40 -10.42
N ALA A 136 3.57 -11.32 -9.09
CA ALA A 136 3.68 -10.07 -8.36
C ALA A 136 5.16 -9.64 -8.19
N PHE A 137 5.69 -8.91 -9.18
CA PHE A 137 7.11 -8.51 -9.23
C PHE A 137 7.64 -7.77 -7.98
N TRP A 138 6.76 -7.11 -7.22
CA TRP A 138 7.09 -6.31 -6.04
C TRP A 138 7.05 -7.13 -4.73
N LEU A 139 6.45 -8.32 -4.77
CA LEU A 139 6.02 -9.04 -3.57
C LEU A 139 7.18 -9.52 -2.72
N HIS A 140 8.24 -10.02 -3.35
CA HIS A 140 9.38 -10.56 -2.59
C HIS A 140 10.11 -9.47 -1.82
N ASP A 141 10.39 -8.33 -2.45
CA ASP A 141 11.01 -7.18 -1.78
C ASP A 141 10.13 -6.66 -0.64
N TYR A 142 8.81 -6.55 -0.85
CA TYR A 142 7.89 -6.17 0.21
C TYR A 142 7.90 -7.16 1.38
N ALA A 143 7.81 -8.46 1.10
CA ALA A 143 7.75 -9.48 2.14
C ALA A 143 9.06 -9.56 2.93
N LEU A 144 10.21 -9.44 2.26
CA LEU A 144 11.52 -9.40 2.92
C LEU A 144 11.69 -8.11 3.73
N PHE A 145 11.27 -6.96 3.20
CA PHE A 145 11.28 -5.68 3.93
C PHE A 145 10.47 -5.78 5.23
N MET A 146 9.24 -6.30 5.17
CA MET A 146 8.39 -6.44 6.37
C MET A 146 8.95 -7.46 7.37
N ALA A 147 9.52 -8.57 6.89
CA ALA A 147 10.16 -9.56 7.76
C ALA A 147 11.40 -9.01 8.47
N LEU A 148 12.24 -8.25 7.75
CA LEU A 148 13.38 -7.53 8.34
C LEU A 148 12.89 -6.46 9.33
N LYS A 149 11.84 -5.72 8.98
CA LYS A 149 11.24 -4.73 9.87
C LYS A 149 10.75 -5.35 11.18
N GLU A 150 10.10 -6.51 11.15
CA GLU A 150 9.73 -7.26 12.36
C GLU A 150 10.97 -7.70 13.15
N GLN A 151 11.97 -8.27 12.47
CA GLN A 151 13.24 -8.71 13.07
C GLN A 151 13.98 -7.56 13.79
N TYR A 152 13.90 -6.34 13.25
CA TYR A 152 14.47 -5.13 13.82
C TYR A 152 13.43 -4.26 14.54
N LYS A 153 12.36 -4.88 15.07
CA LYS A 153 11.39 -4.26 16.00
C LYS A 153 10.78 -2.94 15.51
N GLY A 154 10.58 -2.81 14.20
CA GLY A 154 9.97 -1.62 13.60
C GLY A 154 10.96 -0.52 13.21
N ASP A 155 12.26 -0.71 13.41
CA ASP A 155 13.29 0.25 12.98
C ASP A 155 13.19 0.54 11.48
N SER A 156 13.58 1.75 11.08
CA SER A 156 13.63 2.13 9.68
C SER A 156 14.77 1.41 8.97
N TRP A 157 14.63 1.15 7.67
CA TRP A 157 15.63 0.41 6.91
C TRP A 157 17.02 1.06 6.89
N LYS A 158 17.12 2.38 7.12
CA LYS A 158 18.40 3.09 7.28
C LYS A 158 19.16 2.75 8.57
N ASP A 159 18.46 2.21 9.56
CA ASP A 159 19.01 1.85 10.88
C ASP A 159 19.31 0.35 10.97
N TRP A 160 19.03 -0.42 9.91
CA TRP A 160 19.46 -1.80 9.80
C TRP A 160 20.97 -1.89 9.56
N PRO A 161 21.61 -3.05 9.82
CA PRO A 161 23.01 -3.25 9.49
C PRO A 161 23.31 -2.95 8.02
N ASP A 162 24.46 -2.34 7.74
CA ASP A 162 24.86 -1.87 6.40
C ASP A 162 24.62 -2.90 5.28
N PRO A 163 24.95 -4.20 5.44
CA PRO A 163 24.70 -5.19 4.38
C PRO A 163 23.21 -5.35 4.01
N LEU A 164 22.30 -5.09 4.95
CA LEU A 164 20.86 -5.15 4.72
C LEU A 164 20.30 -3.82 4.20
N SER A 165 20.77 -2.71 4.76
CA SER A 165 20.37 -1.37 4.31
C SER A 165 20.79 -1.15 2.85
N ASN A 166 22.02 -1.54 2.51
CA ASN A 166 22.61 -1.47 1.16
C ASN A 166 22.23 -2.63 0.24
N ARG A 167 21.42 -3.59 0.73
CA ARG A 167 20.90 -4.73 -0.04
C ARG A 167 21.99 -5.60 -0.68
N GLU A 168 23.06 -5.89 0.08
CA GLU A 168 24.11 -6.81 -0.36
C GLU A 168 23.50 -8.20 -0.67
N PRO A 169 23.71 -8.77 -1.88
CA PRO A 169 23.05 -9.99 -2.31
C PRO A 169 23.20 -11.17 -1.35
N GLU A 170 24.40 -11.36 -0.78
CA GLU A 170 24.71 -12.44 0.15
C GLU A 170 23.95 -12.27 1.48
N ALA A 171 23.86 -11.04 1.97
CA ALA A 171 23.11 -10.73 3.18
C ALA A 171 21.61 -10.97 2.97
N LEU A 172 21.05 -10.50 1.84
CA LEU A 172 19.65 -10.72 1.51
C LEU A 172 19.33 -12.21 1.32
N ALA A 173 20.22 -12.99 0.70
CA ALA A 173 20.04 -14.43 0.55
C ALA A 173 20.03 -15.14 1.92
N SER A 174 21.02 -14.87 2.77
CA SER A 174 21.12 -15.46 4.11
C SER A 174 19.91 -15.13 4.98
N TRP A 175 19.48 -13.86 4.99
CA TRP A 175 18.30 -13.44 5.73
C TRP A 175 17.00 -13.95 5.10
N GLY A 176 16.94 -14.08 3.77
CA GLY A 176 15.82 -14.67 3.06
C GLY A 176 15.57 -16.12 3.46
N GLU A 177 16.63 -16.91 3.63
CA GLU A 177 16.54 -18.28 4.16
C GLU A 177 16.09 -18.28 5.63
N ARG A 178 16.74 -17.47 6.46
CA ARG A 178 16.47 -17.39 7.91
C ARG A 178 15.03 -16.95 8.21
N LEU A 179 14.51 -16.00 7.45
CA LEU A 179 13.18 -15.42 7.62
C LEU A 179 12.13 -16.06 6.71
N GLY A 180 12.44 -17.18 6.05
CA GLY A 180 11.56 -17.86 5.10
C GLY A 180 10.10 -18.03 5.58
N PRO A 181 9.84 -18.50 6.81
CA PRO A 181 8.48 -18.60 7.35
C PRO A 181 7.75 -17.25 7.44
N VAL A 182 8.41 -16.19 7.93
CA VAL A 182 7.83 -14.85 8.06
C VAL A 182 7.60 -14.21 6.68
N ILE A 183 8.53 -14.42 5.74
CA ILE A 183 8.35 -13.99 4.35
C ILE A 183 7.15 -14.71 3.72
N GLY A 184 6.99 -16.01 3.99
CA GLY A 184 5.84 -16.79 3.56
C GLY A 184 4.52 -16.25 4.10
N GLU A 185 4.49 -15.89 5.38
CA GLU A 185 3.35 -15.24 6.03
C GLU A 185 2.98 -13.91 5.36
N GLN A 186 3.95 -13.03 5.16
CA GLN A 186 3.73 -11.73 4.49
C GLN A 186 3.19 -11.92 3.06
N LYS A 187 3.71 -12.91 2.32
CA LYS A 187 3.21 -13.27 0.98
C LYS A 187 1.77 -13.79 1.03
N TYR A 188 1.45 -14.63 2.02
CA TYR A 188 0.10 -15.17 2.22
C TYR A 188 -0.91 -14.06 2.49
N GLN A 189 -0.58 -13.10 3.35
CA GLN A 189 -1.44 -11.95 3.64
C GLN A 189 -1.75 -11.14 2.36
N GLN A 190 -0.74 -10.88 1.53
CA GLN A 190 -0.95 -10.17 0.26
C GLN A 190 -1.78 -10.96 -0.76
N TRP A 191 -1.63 -12.28 -0.78
CA TRP A 191 -2.45 -13.16 -1.60
C TRP A 191 -3.93 -13.13 -1.16
N GLN A 192 -4.19 -13.23 0.15
CA GLN A 192 -5.55 -13.11 0.70
C GLN A 192 -6.16 -11.74 0.40
N PHE A 193 -5.41 -10.66 0.61
CA PHE A 193 -5.84 -9.31 0.23
C PHE A 193 -6.23 -9.24 -1.24
N ALA A 194 -5.36 -9.70 -2.15
CA ALA A 194 -5.59 -9.63 -3.58
C ALA A 194 -6.82 -10.45 -4.03
N ARG A 195 -7.01 -11.64 -3.46
CA ARG A 195 -8.18 -12.50 -3.72
C ARG A 195 -9.47 -11.83 -3.29
N GLN A 196 -9.53 -11.35 -2.06
CA GLN A 196 -10.74 -10.76 -1.50
C GLN A 196 -11.09 -9.44 -2.19
N TRP A 197 -10.10 -8.57 -2.42
CA TRP A 197 -10.31 -7.32 -3.15
C TRP A 197 -10.79 -7.56 -4.58
N LYS A 198 -10.17 -8.49 -5.32
CA LYS A 198 -10.60 -8.86 -6.68
C LYS A 198 -12.05 -9.34 -6.70
N LYS A 199 -12.48 -10.13 -5.71
CA LYS A 199 -13.86 -10.63 -5.58
C LYS A 199 -14.84 -9.48 -5.32
N LEU A 200 -14.49 -8.53 -4.47
CA LEU A 200 -15.32 -7.36 -4.15
C LEU A 200 -15.41 -6.39 -5.34
N LYS A 201 -14.29 -6.02 -5.95
CA LYS A 201 -14.25 -5.18 -7.16
C LYS A 201 -15.05 -5.82 -8.31
N GLY A 202 -14.88 -7.12 -8.54
CA GLY A 202 -15.63 -7.83 -9.56
C GLY A 202 -17.14 -7.75 -9.33
N TYR A 203 -17.58 -7.89 -8.08
CA TYR A 203 -18.99 -7.75 -7.71
C TYR A 203 -19.51 -6.32 -7.92
N ALA A 204 -18.75 -5.29 -7.51
CA ALA A 204 -19.08 -3.90 -7.78
C ALA A 204 -19.23 -3.62 -9.27
N ASN A 205 -18.28 -4.10 -10.09
CA ASN A 205 -18.27 -3.89 -11.52
C ASN A 205 -19.47 -4.56 -12.22
N VAL A 206 -19.88 -5.76 -11.78
CA VAL A 206 -21.10 -6.44 -12.29
C VAL A 206 -22.36 -5.60 -12.04
N LEU A 207 -22.42 -4.89 -10.91
CA LEU A 207 -23.53 -3.99 -10.57
C LEU A 207 -23.39 -2.58 -11.17
N GLY A 208 -22.41 -2.35 -12.04
CA GLY A 208 -22.18 -1.08 -12.71
C GLY A 208 -21.50 -0.01 -11.84
N ILE A 209 -20.94 -0.39 -10.69
CA ILE A 209 -20.20 0.50 -9.80
C ILE A 209 -18.72 0.45 -10.16
N SER A 210 -18.13 1.57 -10.58
CA SER A 210 -16.69 1.69 -10.80
C SER A 210 -15.97 2.16 -9.54
N ILE A 211 -14.83 1.58 -9.22
CA ILE A 211 -14.00 2.00 -8.09
C ILE A 211 -13.04 3.10 -8.51
N VAL A 212 -13.07 4.22 -7.79
CA VAL A 212 -12.12 5.33 -7.92
C VAL A 212 -11.11 5.23 -6.79
N GLY A 213 -9.91 4.75 -7.11
CA GLY A 213 -8.80 4.71 -6.18
C GLY A 213 -8.07 6.04 -6.08
N ASP A 214 -7.06 6.06 -5.23
CA ASP A 214 -6.27 7.24 -4.90
C ASP A 214 -4.79 6.86 -4.80
N LEU A 215 -3.93 7.69 -5.39
CA LEU A 215 -2.50 7.43 -5.54
C LEU A 215 -1.72 8.67 -5.12
N PRO A 216 -1.07 8.65 -3.94
CA PRO A 216 -0.13 9.67 -3.49
C PRO A 216 1.05 9.78 -4.47
N ILE A 217 1.37 10.99 -4.94
CA ILE A 217 2.52 11.15 -5.86
C ILE A 217 3.79 10.59 -5.22
N PHE A 218 4.13 11.03 -4.01
CA PHE A 218 5.30 10.56 -3.28
C PHE A 218 5.00 9.29 -2.47
N VAL A 219 6.06 8.56 -2.13
CA VAL A 219 6.00 7.37 -1.26
C VAL A 219 6.59 7.69 0.10
N ALA A 220 6.32 6.88 1.12
CA ALA A 220 6.98 7.02 2.41
C ALA A 220 8.47 6.67 2.29
N TYR A 221 9.33 7.37 3.01
CA TYR A 221 10.77 7.08 3.06
C TYR A 221 11.04 5.66 3.54
N ASP A 222 10.44 5.30 4.68
CA ASP A 222 10.56 3.98 5.28
C ASP A 222 9.61 3.00 4.59
N SER A 223 9.92 2.64 3.35
CA SER A 223 9.10 1.74 2.54
C SER A 223 9.95 0.79 1.71
N ALA A 224 9.39 -0.38 1.39
CA ALA A 224 10.01 -1.36 0.52
C ALA A 224 10.35 -0.79 -0.86
N GLY A 225 9.55 0.17 -1.35
CA GLY A 225 9.77 0.82 -2.64
C GLY A 225 11.04 1.66 -2.67
N VAL A 226 11.30 2.43 -1.62
CA VAL A 226 12.52 3.25 -1.50
C VAL A 226 13.72 2.36 -1.23
N TRP A 227 13.63 1.46 -0.25
CA TRP A 227 14.70 0.52 0.09
C TRP A 227 15.15 -0.31 -1.12
N ALA A 228 14.22 -0.84 -1.92
CA ALA A 228 14.55 -1.67 -3.08
C ALA A 228 14.97 -0.87 -4.34
N ASN A 229 14.76 0.45 -4.37
CA ASN A 229 15.03 1.27 -5.55
C ASN A 229 15.65 2.64 -5.16
N PRO A 230 16.76 2.67 -4.39
CA PRO A 230 17.29 3.91 -3.82
C PRO A 230 17.67 4.94 -4.90
N ASP A 231 18.16 4.47 -6.06
CA ASP A 231 18.57 5.31 -7.20
C ASP A 231 17.43 6.15 -7.81
N LEU A 232 16.18 5.77 -7.56
CA LEU A 232 15.01 6.51 -8.04
C LEU A 232 14.65 7.72 -7.16
N PHE A 233 15.41 7.96 -6.09
CA PHE A 233 15.17 9.00 -5.11
C PHE A 233 16.43 9.82 -4.86
N HIS A 234 16.29 11.05 -4.36
CA HIS A 234 17.41 11.88 -3.95
C HIS A 234 17.89 11.52 -2.54
N LEU A 235 18.67 10.44 -2.45
CA LEU A 235 19.28 9.93 -1.22
C LEU A 235 20.80 10.14 -1.24
N ASP A 236 21.42 10.26 -0.06
CA ASP A 236 22.87 10.25 0.10
C ASP A 236 23.44 8.81 0.08
N GLU A 237 24.77 8.69 0.23
CA GLU A 237 25.46 7.38 0.24
C GLU A 237 25.02 6.45 1.39
N LYS A 238 24.35 6.98 2.42
CA LYS A 238 23.79 6.23 3.54
C LYS A 238 22.29 5.98 3.38
N GLY A 239 21.72 6.31 2.22
CA GLY A 239 20.31 6.14 1.94
C GLY A 239 19.41 7.17 2.64
N VAL A 240 19.93 8.27 3.17
CA VAL A 240 19.14 9.32 3.84
C VAL A 240 18.70 10.38 2.82
N PRO A 241 17.45 10.90 2.87
CA PRO A 241 17.01 11.93 1.93
C PRO A 241 17.86 13.19 2.01
N ILE A 242 18.35 13.68 0.86
CA ILE A 242 19.06 14.95 0.75
C ILE A 242 18.05 16.10 0.75
N VAL A 243 16.95 15.89 0.03
CA VAL A 243 15.81 16.79 -0.10
C VAL A 243 14.51 16.02 0.11
N VAL A 244 13.51 16.70 0.64
CA VAL A 244 12.20 16.16 0.95
C VAL A 244 11.09 16.99 0.34
N ALA A 245 9.93 16.35 0.17
CA ALA A 245 8.75 16.97 -0.38
C ALA A 245 8.06 17.89 0.64
N GLY A 246 7.41 18.92 0.12
CA GLY A 246 6.50 19.78 0.85
C GLY A 246 5.69 20.67 -0.09
N VAL A 247 5.11 21.72 0.48
CA VAL A 247 4.55 22.86 -0.25
C VAL A 247 5.01 24.17 0.37
N PRO A 248 5.25 25.22 -0.44
CA PRO A 248 5.74 26.49 0.06
C PRO A 248 4.70 27.17 0.95
N PRO A 249 5.09 28.20 1.72
CA PRO A 249 4.15 29.15 2.27
C PRO A 249 3.23 29.73 1.20
N ASP A 250 1.99 29.93 1.58
CA ASP A 250 1.00 30.61 0.77
C ASP A 250 0.12 31.50 1.67
N TYR A 251 -0.90 32.12 1.08
CA TYR A 251 -1.82 32.99 1.80
C TYR A 251 -2.71 32.24 2.82
N PHE A 252 -2.72 30.90 2.82
CA PHE A 252 -3.41 30.05 3.80
C PHE A 252 -2.46 29.49 4.88
N SER A 253 -1.18 29.30 4.59
CA SER A 253 -0.16 28.80 5.54
C SER A 253 1.13 29.62 5.49
N ALA A 254 1.45 30.29 6.59
CA ALA A 254 2.66 31.11 6.72
C ALA A 254 3.97 30.30 6.66
N THR A 255 3.94 29.00 6.97
CA THR A 255 5.14 28.15 6.99
C THR A 255 5.14 27.07 5.91
N GLY A 256 4.11 27.04 5.06
CA GLY A 256 3.88 25.95 4.13
C GLY A 256 3.61 24.64 4.87
N GLN A 257 3.95 23.51 4.26
CA GLN A 257 3.87 22.19 4.88
C GLN A 257 5.09 21.36 4.49
N LEU A 258 5.80 20.84 5.49
CA LEU A 258 6.93 19.93 5.28
C LEU A 258 6.42 18.50 5.47
N TRP A 259 6.38 17.71 4.39
CA TRP A 259 5.82 16.36 4.43
C TRP A 259 6.87 15.30 4.75
N GLY A 260 8.12 15.53 4.37
CA GLY A 260 9.23 14.64 4.70
C GLY A 260 9.40 13.42 3.78
N ASN A 261 8.53 13.24 2.77
CA ASN A 261 8.71 12.18 1.77
C ASN A 261 9.99 12.42 0.95
N PRO A 262 10.71 11.36 0.53
CA PRO A 262 11.78 11.51 -0.45
C PRO A 262 11.19 11.96 -1.79
N VAL A 263 11.88 12.86 -2.47
CA VAL A 263 11.53 13.29 -3.82
C VAL A 263 12.20 12.37 -4.85
N TYR A 264 11.54 12.19 -6.00
CA TYR A 264 12.05 11.36 -7.08
C TYR A 264 13.26 11.99 -7.76
N ASN A 265 14.22 11.14 -8.12
CA ASN A 265 15.22 11.46 -9.13
C ASN A 265 14.60 11.26 -10.52
N TRP A 266 13.98 12.32 -11.06
CA TRP A 266 13.28 12.26 -12.34
C TRP A 266 14.20 11.91 -13.52
N ASP A 267 15.48 12.26 -13.46
CA ASP A 267 16.46 11.87 -14.47
C ASP A 267 16.74 10.35 -14.45
N ALA A 268 16.86 9.75 -13.26
CA ALA A 268 16.99 8.30 -13.12
C ALA A 268 15.73 7.57 -13.61
N LEU A 269 14.54 8.09 -13.28
CA LEU A 269 13.29 7.58 -13.83
C LEU A 269 13.24 7.70 -15.36
N GLY A 270 13.62 8.85 -15.92
CA GLY A 270 13.65 9.07 -17.38
C GLY A 270 14.60 8.12 -18.11
N ARG A 271 15.80 7.86 -17.56
CA ARG A 271 16.76 6.89 -18.14
C ARG A 271 16.22 5.46 -18.21
N THR A 272 15.32 5.10 -17.30
CA THR A 272 14.64 3.79 -17.31
C THR A 272 13.29 3.83 -18.03
N ARG A 273 12.98 4.92 -18.75
CA ARG A 273 11.67 5.20 -19.37
C ARG A 273 10.50 5.01 -18.41
N TYR A 274 10.67 5.47 -17.18
CA TYR A 274 9.64 5.51 -16.15
C TYR A 274 9.05 4.13 -15.77
N VAL A 275 9.78 3.03 -16.00
CA VAL A 275 9.28 1.65 -15.79
C VAL A 275 8.70 1.44 -14.40
N TRP A 276 9.29 2.03 -13.35
CA TRP A 276 8.76 1.92 -11.99
C TRP A 276 7.36 2.54 -11.85
N TRP A 277 7.16 3.72 -12.42
CA TRP A 277 5.87 4.42 -12.42
C TRP A 277 4.83 3.74 -13.32
N ILE A 278 5.23 3.23 -14.49
CA ILE A 278 4.34 2.45 -15.37
C ILE A 278 3.82 1.23 -14.60
N LYS A 279 4.71 0.46 -13.96
CA LYS A 279 4.31 -0.69 -13.13
C LYS A 279 3.40 -0.29 -11.97
N ARG A 280 3.63 0.88 -11.36
CA ARG A 280 2.77 1.43 -10.29
C ARG A 280 1.38 1.74 -10.82
N MET A 281 1.26 2.37 -11.98
CA MET A 281 -0.02 2.67 -12.62
C MET A 281 -0.75 1.41 -13.07
N GLU A 282 -0.07 0.48 -13.74
CA GLU A 282 -0.62 -0.84 -14.11
C GLU A 282 -1.15 -1.60 -12.90
N HIS A 283 -0.41 -1.58 -11.79
CA HIS A 283 -0.85 -2.20 -10.54
C HIS A 283 -2.12 -1.54 -10.01
N ASN A 284 -2.15 -0.21 -9.92
CA ASN A 284 -3.32 0.50 -9.41
C ASN A 284 -4.54 0.35 -10.31
N LEU A 285 -4.38 0.24 -11.64
CA LEU A 285 -5.46 -0.05 -12.58
C LEU A 285 -5.97 -1.51 -12.52
N ARG A 286 -5.22 -2.42 -11.89
CA ARG A 286 -5.77 -3.73 -11.51
C ARG A 286 -6.64 -3.64 -10.25
N LEU A 287 -6.30 -2.74 -9.33
CA LEU A 287 -7.06 -2.51 -8.11
C LEU A 287 -8.30 -1.64 -8.33
N TYR A 288 -8.25 -0.67 -9.26
CA TYR A 288 -9.28 0.36 -9.42
C TYR A 288 -9.65 0.53 -10.89
N ASP A 289 -10.84 1.06 -11.16
CA ASP A 289 -11.25 1.38 -12.54
C ASP A 289 -10.82 2.80 -12.95
N MET A 290 -10.58 3.67 -11.96
CA MET A 290 -10.04 5.02 -12.12
C MET A 290 -9.08 5.31 -10.97
N VAL A 291 -8.08 6.17 -11.21
CA VAL A 291 -7.08 6.54 -10.20
C VAL A 291 -7.03 8.06 -10.09
N ARG A 292 -7.28 8.58 -8.89
CA ARG A 292 -6.96 9.97 -8.54
C ARG A 292 -5.45 10.06 -8.30
N LEU A 293 -4.80 10.97 -9.01
CA LEU A 293 -3.40 11.32 -8.75
C LEU A 293 -3.37 12.47 -7.75
N ASP A 294 -3.02 12.15 -6.51
CA ASP A 294 -2.90 13.14 -5.45
C ASP A 294 -1.67 14.04 -5.66
N HIS A 295 -1.82 15.32 -5.33
CA HIS A 295 -0.83 16.35 -5.61
C HIS A 295 -0.32 16.35 -7.06
N PHE A 296 -1.23 16.19 -8.03
CA PHE A 296 -0.92 16.11 -9.47
C PHE A 296 0.04 17.19 -9.99
N ARG A 297 -0.02 18.42 -9.43
CA ARG A 297 0.89 19.51 -9.82
C ARG A 297 2.36 19.14 -9.67
N GLY A 298 2.70 18.20 -8.79
CA GLY A 298 4.02 17.64 -8.59
C GLY A 298 4.65 17.01 -9.84
N PHE A 299 3.83 16.56 -10.79
CA PHE A 299 4.31 16.04 -12.08
C PHE A 299 4.74 17.15 -13.05
N VAL A 300 4.31 18.39 -12.83
CA VAL A 300 4.73 19.58 -13.59
C VAL A 300 5.88 20.29 -12.88
N GLY A 301 5.76 20.43 -11.56
CA GLY A 301 6.85 20.86 -10.71
C GLY A 301 6.56 20.55 -9.26
N TYR A 302 7.58 20.35 -8.46
CA TYR A 302 7.43 20.01 -7.04
C TYR A 302 8.27 20.96 -6.21
N TRP A 303 7.84 21.14 -4.96
CA TRP A 303 8.58 21.94 -3.99
C TRP A 303 9.51 21.00 -3.21
N GLU A 304 10.81 21.21 -3.37
CA GLU A 304 11.83 20.46 -2.62
C GLU A 304 12.44 21.34 -1.55
N VAL A 305 12.65 20.76 -0.37
CA VAL A 305 13.20 21.39 0.80
C VAL A 305 14.40 20.56 1.26
N ALA A 306 15.50 21.18 1.69
CA ALA A 306 16.62 20.44 2.25
C ALA A 306 16.17 19.64 3.48
N ALA A 307 16.59 18.38 3.59
CA ALA A 307 16.12 17.48 4.66
C ALA A 307 16.51 17.94 6.08
N SER A 308 17.49 18.84 6.21
CA SER A 308 17.89 19.45 7.47
C SER A 308 16.95 20.55 7.98
N GLU A 309 16.08 21.07 7.11
CA GLU A 309 15.12 22.12 7.48
C GLU A 309 14.00 21.60 8.39
N ARG A 310 13.49 22.47 9.25
CA ARG A 310 12.35 22.15 10.14
C ARG A 310 11.00 22.60 9.59
N THR A 311 11.00 23.41 8.52
CA THR A 311 9.80 23.98 7.89
C THR A 311 9.95 23.97 6.38
N ALA A 312 8.88 24.21 5.64
CA ALA A 312 8.91 24.23 4.17
C ALA A 312 9.23 25.62 3.57
N ILE A 313 9.55 26.62 4.40
CA ILE A 313 9.82 27.99 3.95
C ILE A 313 11.01 28.03 2.98
N ASN A 314 12.10 27.36 3.33
CA ASN A 314 13.37 27.40 2.62
C ASN A 314 13.47 26.27 1.57
N GLY A 315 12.48 26.20 0.68
CA GLY A 315 12.50 25.29 -0.46
C GLY A 315 12.65 26.02 -1.79
N LYS A 316 12.56 25.26 -2.88
CA LYS A 316 12.50 25.80 -4.25
C LYS A 316 11.60 24.94 -5.14
N TRP A 317 11.05 25.58 -6.18
CA TRP A 317 10.34 24.86 -7.23
C TRP A 317 11.36 24.18 -8.16
N VAL A 318 11.14 22.90 -8.41
CA VAL A 318 11.88 22.11 -9.41
C VAL A 318 10.90 21.61 -10.45
N GLU A 319 11.27 21.72 -11.72
CA GLU A 319 10.47 21.26 -12.84
C GLU A 319 10.55 19.73 -12.95
N ALA A 320 9.41 19.08 -13.16
CA ALA A 320 9.34 17.65 -13.45
C ALA A 320 9.01 17.44 -14.94
N PRO A 321 9.44 16.32 -15.55
CA PRO A 321 9.30 16.09 -16.98
C PRO A 321 7.87 15.67 -17.38
N ALA A 322 6.85 16.48 -17.05
CA ALA A 322 5.42 16.16 -17.23
C ALA A 322 5.10 15.61 -18.61
N VAL A 323 5.49 16.33 -19.66
CA VAL A 323 5.11 15.98 -21.04
C VAL A 323 5.74 14.64 -21.44
N ASP A 324 7.02 14.45 -21.16
CA ASP A 324 7.73 13.20 -21.48
C ASP A 324 7.17 12.01 -20.66
N PHE A 325 6.93 12.23 -19.37
CA PHE A 325 6.34 11.24 -18.48
C PHE A 325 4.94 10.79 -18.94
N PHE A 326 4.00 11.72 -19.15
CA PHE A 326 2.63 11.39 -19.52
C PHE A 326 2.47 10.93 -20.96
N ASN A 327 3.39 11.26 -21.87
CA ASN A 327 3.41 10.66 -23.21
C ASN A 327 3.90 9.21 -23.19
N THR A 328 4.70 8.84 -22.18
CA THR A 328 5.22 7.48 -22.01
C THR A 328 4.23 6.55 -21.29
N LEU A 329 3.45 7.10 -20.35
CA LEU A 329 2.49 6.37 -19.51
C LEU A 329 1.26 5.87 -20.28
#